data_AF-A0A507FDX0-F1
#
_entry.id   AF-A0A507FDX0-F1
#
_cell.length_a   1.000
_cell.length_b   1.000
_cell.length_c   1.000
_cell.angle_alpha   90.00
_cell.angle_beta   90.00
_cell.angle_gamma   90.00
#
_symmetry.space_group_name_H-M   'P 1'
#
loop_
_entity.id
_entity.type
_entity.pdbx_description
1 polymer ?
#
loop_
_entity_poly.entity_id
_entity_poly.type
_entity_poly.pdbx_seq_one_letter_code
_entity_poly.pdbx_strand_id
1 'polypeptide(L)'
;MLMHLTTRARALASRPAFYHAVGLQSLRRLQSTLADTARAATLVPNHPKAVKDALTVSDQAQMKDLKNADYVLFHPVYTPEELAATSYTHRSVTGIRDSIAYSLVRLMRFGFDFSTGYTDKVGIMTERQWLNRIVFLETVAGVPGMVAGMTRHMRSLRLLKRDYGWIHTLLEEAENERMHLLTFMKLKNPGALFRLTVLFTQGVFFNAYFLCYLLSPMTCHRFVGYLEESAVHTYTLCLNDIEHGRIKHWGTQAAPDIAKFYWRLGEHATVKDVVAAVRADEADHRDTNHILASLKVDEPNPFAK
;
A
#
# COMPACT_ATOMS: atom_id res chain seq x y z
N MET A 1 -62.78 -1.52 -18.88
CA MET A 1 -63.59 -1.05 -20.03
C MET A 1 -63.28 0.44 -20.21
N LEU A 2 -62.55 0.77 -21.27
CA LEU A 2 -61.97 2.09 -21.60
C LEU A 2 -63.05 3.13 -21.95
N MET A 3 -62.76 4.41 -21.65
CA MET A 3 -63.03 5.64 -22.45
C MET A 3 -62.69 6.84 -21.52
N HIS A 4 -62.01 7.93 -21.89
CA HIS A 4 -62.15 8.76 -23.08
C HIS A 4 -60.91 9.64 -23.32
N LEU A 5 -60.62 9.87 -24.61
CA LEU A 5 -59.85 10.99 -25.16
C LEU A 5 -60.65 12.31 -25.06
N THR A 6 -59.96 13.47 -24.99
CA THR A 6 -60.14 14.68 -25.83
C THR A 6 -59.25 15.84 -25.30
N THR A 7 -58.18 16.29 -25.98
CA THR A 7 -58.00 17.29 -27.07
C THR A 7 -58.19 18.79 -26.75
N ARG A 8 -57.17 19.59 -27.16
CA ARG A 8 -57.11 21.04 -27.53
C ARG A 8 -56.98 22.07 -26.38
N ALA A 9 -56.36 23.25 -26.52
CA ALA A 9 -55.35 23.86 -27.41
C ALA A 9 -55.15 25.34 -26.96
N ARG A 10 -53.95 25.94 -27.21
CA ARG A 10 -53.61 27.40 -27.26
C ARG A 10 -53.61 28.16 -25.91
N ALA A 11 -52.83 29.20 -25.65
CA ALA A 11 -52.08 30.14 -26.50
C ALA A 11 -50.81 30.72 -25.78
N LEU A 12 -49.92 31.30 -26.58
CA LEU A 12 -48.75 32.11 -26.19
C LEU A 12 -49.11 33.34 -25.34
N ALA A 13 -48.23 33.71 -24.40
CA ALA A 13 -47.76 35.10 -24.23
C ALA A 13 -46.55 35.22 -23.27
N SER A 14 -45.58 36.04 -23.69
CA SER A 14 -44.59 36.78 -22.89
C SER A 14 -43.40 36.04 -22.25
N ARG A 15 -42.21 36.23 -22.86
CA ARG A 15 -40.93 36.41 -22.14
C ARG A 15 -40.78 37.91 -21.87
N PRO A 16 -40.25 38.37 -20.71
CA PRO A 16 -38.80 38.32 -20.49
C PRO A 16 -38.35 38.21 -19.01
N ALA A 17 -37.33 37.40 -18.71
CA ALA A 17 -36.40 37.59 -17.57
C ALA A 17 -35.34 36.46 -17.54
N PHE A 18 -34.47 36.39 -18.55
CA PHE A 18 -33.36 35.41 -18.59
C PHE A 18 -31.99 36.10 -18.47
N TYR A 19 -31.86 37.13 -17.64
CA TYR A 19 -30.55 37.73 -17.31
C TYR A 19 -30.34 38.05 -15.82
N HIS A 20 -31.17 37.51 -14.92
CA HIS A 20 -30.94 37.64 -13.46
C HIS A 20 -30.58 36.32 -12.75
N ALA A 21 -30.70 35.16 -13.41
CA ALA A 21 -30.47 33.86 -12.77
C ALA A 21 -28.99 33.42 -12.78
N VAL A 22 -28.16 33.94 -13.69
CA VAL A 22 -26.76 33.49 -13.84
C VAL A 22 -25.83 34.16 -12.81
N GLY A 23 -26.14 35.38 -12.36
CA GLY A 23 -25.36 36.07 -11.31
C GLY A 23 -25.60 35.52 -9.89
N LEU A 24 -26.81 35.04 -9.60
CA LEU A 24 -27.15 34.51 -8.28
C LEU A 24 -26.62 33.08 -8.05
N GLN A 25 -26.50 32.28 -9.10
CA GLN A 25 -25.89 30.93 -9.00
C GLN A 25 -24.37 30.98 -8.87
N SER A 26 -23.71 31.94 -9.53
CA SER A 26 -22.27 32.17 -9.39
C SER A 26 -21.91 32.78 -8.04
N LEU A 27 -22.71 33.71 -7.51
CA LEU A 27 -22.55 34.23 -6.14
C LEU A 27 -22.80 33.17 -5.06
N ARG A 28 -23.78 32.26 -5.24
CA ARG A 28 -23.98 31.11 -4.34
C ARG A 28 -22.84 30.10 -4.39
N ARG A 29 -22.24 29.86 -5.57
CA ARG A 29 -21.04 29.02 -5.71
C ARG A 29 -19.81 29.66 -5.08
N LEU A 30 -19.66 30.98 -5.18
CA LEU A 30 -18.60 31.74 -4.52
C LEU A 30 -18.79 31.75 -2.99
N GLN A 31 -20.01 31.92 -2.50
CA GLN A 31 -20.30 31.83 -1.07
C GLN A 31 -20.13 30.40 -0.52
N SER A 32 -20.47 29.35 -1.29
CA SER A 32 -20.22 27.97 -0.85
C SER A 32 -18.73 27.62 -0.88
N THR A 33 -17.98 28.05 -1.89
CA THR A 33 -16.52 27.85 -1.93
C THR A 33 -15.79 28.67 -0.87
N LEU A 34 -16.26 29.87 -0.52
CA LEU A 34 -15.75 30.65 0.61
C LEU A 34 -16.13 30.06 1.97
N ALA A 35 -17.32 29.47 2.11
CA ALA A 35 -17.72 28.73 3.31
C ALA A 35 -16.96 27.41 3.47
N ASP A 36 -16.63 26.73 2.37
CA ASP A 36 -15.84 25.51 2.35
C ASP A 36 -14.34 25.79 2.61
N THR A 37 -13.81 26.92 2.13
CA THR A 37 -12.45 27.38 2.50
C THR A 37 -12.38 27.91 3.94
N ALA A 38 -13.44 28.52 4.48
CA ALA A 38 -13.51 28.88 5.89
C ALA A 38 -13.67 27.66 6.82
N ARG A 39 -14.33 26.59 6.35
CA ARG A 39 -14.40 25.29 7.06
C ARG A 39 -13.07 24.54 7.06
N ALA A 40 -12.30 24.63 5.97
CA ALA A 40 -10.95 24.05 5.93
C ALA A 40 -10.00 24.75 6.92
N ALA A 41 -10.20 26.04 7.21
CA ALA A 41 -9.41 26.81 8.17
C ALA A 41 -9.81 26.58 9.65
N THR A 42 -10.88 25.84 9.94
CA THR A 42 -11.37 25.61 11.32
C THR A 42 -11.14 24.17 11.83
N LEU A 43 -10.42 23.34 11.08
CA LEU A 43 -10.02 21.99 11.51
C LEU A 43 -8.68 21.99 12.29
N VAL A 44 -8.48 22.98 13.16
CA VAL A 44 -7.37 22.95 14.10
C VAL A 44 -7.81 22.09 15.29
N PRO A 45 -7.19 20.93 15.55
CA PRO A 45 -7.58 20.08 16.67
C PRO A 45 -7.45 20.85 17.99
N ASN A 46 -8.48 20.91 18.84
CA ASN A 46 -8.39 21.68 20.11
C ASN A 46 -7.38 21.13 21.13
N HIS A 47 -6.75 19.98 20.86
CA HIS A 47 -5.78 19.38 21.75
C HIS A 47 -4.37 19.95 21.50
N PRO A 48 -3.67 20.52 22.50
CA PRO A 48 -2.39 21.22 22.31
C PRO A 48 -1.29 20.43 21.58
N LYS A 49 -1.30 19.10 21.72
CA LYS A 49 -0.39 18.19 21.00
C LYS A 49 -0.75 18.05 19.52
N ALA A 50 -2.04 17.97 19.19
CA ALA A 50 -2.51 17.75 17.82
C ALA A 50 -2.49 19.03 16.96
N VAL A 51 -2.56 20.23 17.57
CA VAL A 51 -2.36 21.52 16.88
C VAL A 51 -0.95 21.62 16.29
N LYS A 52 0.06 21.14 17.02
CA LYS A 52 1.47 21.18 16.59
C LYS A 52 1.72 20.32 15.35
N ASP A 53 1.06 19.18 15.27
CA ASP A 53 1.32 18.15 14.26
C ASP A 53 0.46 18.33 12.99
N ALA A 54 -0.69 19.01 13.08
CA ALA A 54 -1.65 19.11 11.99
C ALA A 54 -1.39 20.25 10.96
N LEU A 55 -0.44 21.16 11.23
CA LEU A 55 -0.29 22.43 10.49
C LEU A 55 0.88 22.46 9.47
N THR A 56 1.54 21.36 9.16
CA THR A 56 2.68 21.32 8.21
C THR A 56 2.32 20.80 6.82
N VAL A 57 1.63 21.68 6.09
CA VAL A 57 1.65 22.04 4.65
C VAL A 57 2.33 21.16 3.58
N SER A 58 1.62 21.06 2.45
CA SER A 58 1.96 20.64 1.07
C SER A 58 3.42 20.36 0.68
N ASP A 59 3.60 19.19 0.05
CA ASP A 59 4.48 18.68 -1.02
C ASP A 59 5.90 19.24 -1.29
N GLN A 60 6.31 20.39 -0.78
CA GLN A 60 7.72 20.84 -0.73
C GLN A 60 8.27 20.97 0.71
N ALA A 61 7.41 21.04 1.73
CA ALA A 61 7.85 21.02 3.13
C ALA A 61 8.21 19.61 3.63
N GLN A 62 7.65 18.55 3.03
CA GLN A 62 7.88 17.14 3.40
C GLN A 62 9.36 16.73 3.39
N MET A 63 10.22 17.37 2.59
CA MET A 63 11.64 17.04 2.54
C MET A 63 12.45 17.57 3.73
N LYS A 64 12.03 18.69 4.35
CA LYS A 64 12.71 19.26 5.52
C LYS A 64 12.29 18.57 6.83
N ASP A 65 11.10 17.98 6.85
CA ASP A 65 10.50 17.32 8.01
C ASP A 65 10.95 15.86 8.22
N LEU A 66 11.49 15.19 7.18
CA LEU A 66 12.03 13.83 7.32
C LEU A 66 13.04 13.75 8.47
N LYS A 67 13.89 14.75 8.65
CA LYS A 67 14.90 14.74 9.73
C LYS A 67 14.33 14.67 11.16
N ASN A 68 13.03 14.93 11.36
CA ASN A 68 12.34 14.88 12.65
C ASN A 68 11.03 14.05 12.59
N ALA A 69 10.97 13.02 11.74
CA ALA A 69 9.73 12.25 11.54
C ALA A 69 9.44 11.26 12.70
N ASP A 70 9.01 11.77 13.85
CA ASP A 70 8.52 11.01 15.02
C ASP A 70 7.25 10.18 14.74
N TYR A 71 6.69 10.28 13.52
CA TYR A 71 5.46 9.62 13.10
C TYR A 71 5.67 8.33 12.31
N VAL A 72 6.92 7.99 11.94
CA VAL A 72 7.23 6.73 11.26
C VAL A 72 7.39 5.64 12.32
N LEU A 73 6.75 4.49 12.12
CA LEU A 73 6.91 3.31 12.97
C LEU A 73 8.36 2.81 12.92
N PHE A 74 8.72 1.95 13.88
CA PHE A 74 10.02 1.31 13.84
C PHE A 74 10.20 0.62 12.49
N HIS A 75 11.39 0.71 11.91
CA HIS A 75 11.72 -0.03 10.70
C HIS A 75 13.17 -0.52 10.82
N PRO A 76 13.47 -1.72 10.32
CA PRO A 76 14.81 -2.26 10.38
C PRO A 76 15.79 -1.42 9.57
N VAL A 77 17.06 -1.44 10.01
CA VAL A 77 18.19 -0.81 9.33
C VAL A 77 19.22 -1.91 9.16
N TYR A 78 19.55 -2.22 7.91
CA TYR A 78 20.33 -3.41 7.58
C TYR A 78 21.81 -3.09 7.40
N THR A 79 22.69 -3.96 7.90
CA THR A 79 24.11 -3.92 7.55
C THR A 79 24.35 -4.56 6.18
N PRO A 80 25.48 -4.25 5.51
CA PRO A 80 25.82 -4.90 4.25
C PRO A 80 25.86 -6.44 4.32
N GLU A 81 26.27 -7.00 5.47
CA GLU A 81 26.32 -8.44 5.71
C GLU A 81 24.91 -9.05 5.77
N GLU A 82 23.97 -8.38 6.43
CA GLU A 82 22.56 -8.81 6.51
C GLU A 82 21.88 -8.78 5.13
N LEU A 83 22.13 -7.71 4.36
CA LEU A 83 21.64 -7.60 2.98
C LEU A 83 22.21 -8.73 2.10
N ALA A 84 23.49 -9.07 2.27
CA ALA A 84 24.16 -10.15 1.54
C ALA A 84 23.66 -11.55 1.95
N ALA A 85 23.33 -11.74 3.23
CA ALA A 85 22.78 -13.00 3.74
C ALA A 85 21.33 -13.25 3.31
N THR A 86 20.60 -12.18 2.95
CA THR A 86 19.21 -12.28 2.50
C THR A 86 19.11 -13.10 1.22
N SER A 87 18.43 -14.23 1.32
CA SER A 87 18.26 -15.18 0.23
C SER A 87 16.83 -15.70 0.16
N TYR A 88 16.46 -16.18 -1.03
CA TYR A 88 15.22 -16.91 -1.22
C TYR A 88 15.26 -18.22 -0.44
N THR A 89 14.23 -18.45 0.36
CA THR A 89 13.97 -19.72 1.03
C THR A 89 12.53 -20.15 0.73
N HIS A 90 12.26 -21.44 0.83
CA HIS A 90 10.92 -21.97 0.68
C HIS A 90 10.57 -22.81 1.90
N ARG A 91 9.47 -22.47 2.58
CA ARG A 91 8.91 -23.33 3.63
C ARG A 91 8.12 -24.45 2.98
N SER A 92 8.36 -25.69 3.40
CA SER A 92 7.58 -26.83 2.91
C SER A 92 6.09 -26.69 3.20
N VAL A 93 5.26 -27.12 2.25
CA VAL A 93 3.80 -27.07 2.35
C VAL A 93 3.32 -28.23 3.23
N THR A 94 2.83 -27.93 4.44
CA THR A 94 2.42 -28.95 5.42
C THR A 94 0.95 -28.84 5.80
N GLY A 95 0.16 -29.85 5.42
CA GLY A 95 -1.27 -29.91 5.75
C GLY A 95 -2.15 -28.97 4.92
N ILE A 96 -3.46 -29.02 5.19
CA ILE A 96 -4.48 -28.44 4.30
C ILE A 96 -4.40 -26.91 4.22
N ARG A 97 -4.16 -26.23 5.35
CA ARG A 97 -4.10 -24.75 5.39
C ARG A 97 -2.94 -24.23 4.54
N ASP A 98 -1.77 -24.83 4.66
CA ASP A 98 -0.60 -24.50 3.85
C ASP A 98 -0.86 -24.77 2.37
N SER A 99 -1.48 -25.92 2.04
CA SER A 99 -1.81 -26.26 0.66
C SER A 99 -2.75 -25.24 0.02
N ILE A 100 -3.77 -24.79 0.75
CA ILE A 100 -4.69 -23.74 0.28
C ILE A 100 -3.93 -22.43 0.06
N ALA A 101 -3.19 -21.98 1.08
CA ALA A 101 -2.43 -20.74 1.03
C ALA A 101 -1.44 -20.72 -0.16
N TYR A 102 -0.62 -21.76 -0.28
CA TYR A 102 0.37 -21.88 -1.36
C TYR A 102 -0.29 -21.94 -2.74
N SER A 103 -1.36 -22.72 -2.89
CA SER A 103 -2.08 -22.83 -4.17
C SER A 103 -2.67 -21.49 -4.61
N LEU A 104 -3.22 -20.72 -3.68
CA LEU A 104 -3.74 -19.38 -3.96
C LEU A 104 -2.64 -18.43 -4.41
N VAL A 105 -1.48 -18.41 -3.73
CA VAL A 105 -0.32 -17.60 -4.15
C VAL A 105 0.13 -18.00 -5.55
N ARG A 106 0.27 -19.30 -5.83
CA ARG A 106 0.67 -19.80 -7.15
C ARG A 106 -0.32 -19.40 -8.25
N LEU A 107 -1.62 -19.50 -7.96
CA LEU A 107 -2.68 -19.11 -8.90
C LEU A 107 -2.66 -17.59 -9.17
N MET A 108 -2.55 -16.78 -8.12
CA MET A 108 -2.49 -15.32 -8.24
C MET A 108 -1.24 -14.87 -9.00
N ARG A 109 -0.07 -15.44 -8.66
CA ARG A 109 1.18 -15.16 -9.36
C ARG A 109 1.08 -15.55 -10.83
N PHE A 110 0.56 -16.74 -11.14
CA PHE A 110 0.36 -17.17 -12.52
C PHE A 110 -0.53 -16.20 -13.31
N GLY A 111 -1.69 -15.83 -12.76
CA GLY A 111 -2.61 -14.90 -13.43
C GLY A 111 -2.00 -13.52 -13.62
N PHE A 112 -1.32 -13.00 -12.60
CA PHE A 112 -0.67 -11.70 -12.66
C PHE A 112 0.49 -11.68 -13.66
N ASP A 113 1.38 -12.67 -13.60
CA ASP A 113 2.54 -12.78 -14.48
C ASP A 113 2.11 -12.93 -15.95
N PHE A 114 1.09 -13.76 -16.20
CA PHE A 114 0.49 -13.91 -17.53
C PHE A 114 -0.09 -12.59 -18.06
N SER A 115 -0.90 -11.89 -17.25
CA SER A 115 -1.56 -10.65 -17.68
C SER A 115 -0.61 -9.48 -17.90
N THR A 116 0.54 -9.47 -17.21
CA THR A 116 1.53 -8.38 -17.27
C THR A 116 2.70 -8.69 -18.22
N GLY A 117 2.78 -9.91 -18.75
CA GLY A 117 3.91 -10.36 -19.57
C GLY A 117 5.23 -10.40 -18.78
N TYR A 118 5.15 -10.70 -17.48
CA TYR A 118 6.31 -10.84 -16.61
C TYR A 118 7.09 -12.12 -16.94
N THR A 119 8.40 -12.10 -16.72
CA THR A 119 9.27 -13.27 -16.85
C THR A 119 10.37 -13.25 -15.80
N ASP A 120 10.70 -14.44 -15.27
CA ASP A 120 11.80 -14.63 -14.33
C ASP A 120 13.18 -14.66 -15.01
N LYS A 121 13.24 -14.49 -16.34
CA LYS A 121 14.51 -14.51 -17.09
C LYS A 121 15.23 -13.17 -16.95
N VAL A 122 16.45 -13.23 -16.40
CA VAL A 122 17.38 -12.09 -16.30
C VAL A 122 17.68 -11.54 -17.69
N GLY A 123 17.69 -10.21 -17.82
CA GLY A 123 17.94 -9.46 -19.04
C GLY A 123 16.72 -9.24 -19.92
N ILE A 124 15.54 -9.75 -19.54
CA ILE A 124 14.33 -9.65 -20.36
C ILE A 124 13.33 -8.63 -19.84
N MET A 125 13.39 -8.17 -18.60
CA MET A 125 12.43 -7.19 -18.08
C MET A 125 12.91 -5.74 -18.35
N THR A 126 12.00 -4.83 -18.72
CA THR A 126 12.32 -3.40 -18.88
C THR A 126 12.17 -2.69 -17.54
N GLU A 127 12.80 -1.53 -17.37
CA GLU A 127 12.54 -0.63 -16.25
C GLU A 127 11.04 -0.36 -16.06
N ARG A 128 10.32 -0.07 -17.14
CA ARG A 128 8.87 0.17 -17.09
C ARG A 128 8.10 -1.04 -16.56
N GLN A 129 8.48 -2.26 -16.96
CA GLN A 129 7.83 -3.49 -16.48
C GLN A 129 8.17 -3.76 -15.01
N TRP A 130 9.42 -3.58 -14.59
CA TRP A 130 9.82 -3.69 -13.18
C TRP A 130 9.06 -2.69 -12.30
N LEU A 131 9.07 -1.40 -12.67
CA LEU A 131 8.35 -0.36 -11.92
C LEU A 131 6.83 -0.57 -11.94
N ASN A 132 6.25 -1.03 -13.05
CA ASN A 132 4.81 -1.39 -13.09
C ASN A 132 4.50 -2.51 -12.10
N ARG A 133 5.32 -3.57 -12.08
CA ARG A 133 5.13 -4.74 -11.21
C ARG A 133 5.25 -4.34 -9.75
N ILE A 134 6.37 -3.73 -9.38
CA ILE A 134 6.66 -3.34 -8.00
C ILE A 134 5.56 -2.41 -7.50
N VAL A 135 5.37 -1.24 -8.13
CA VAL A 135 4.38 -0.25 -7.69
C VAL A 135 2.96 -0.84 -7.61
N PHE A 136 2.59 -1.79 -8.48
CA PHE A 136 1.28 -2.41 -8.39
C PHE A 136 1.19 -3.36 -7.21
N LEU A 137 2.16 -4.26 -7.04
CA LEU A 137 2.14 -5.27 -5.99
C LEU A 137 2.25 -4.64 -4.60
N GLU A 138 3.06 -3.58 -4.44
CA GLU A 138 3.16 -2.86 -3.15
C GLU A 138 1.83 -2.21 -2.72
N THR A 139 0.94 -1.86 -3.67
CA THR A 139 -0.40 -1.35 -3.31
C THR A 139 -1.29 -2.43 -2.71
N VAL A 140 -0.96 -3.70 -2.93
CA VAL A 140 -1.67 -4.87 -2.41
C VAL A 140 -0.97 -5.40 -1.16
N ALA A 141 0.37 -5.40 -1.13
CA ALA A 141 1.20 -5.87 -0.02
C ALA A 141 0.96 -5.09 1.28
N GLY A 142 0.66 -3.79 1.21
CA GLY A 142 0.28 -3.00 2.41
C GLY A 142 -1.10 -3.32 3.00
N VAL A 143 -1.91 -4.20 2.41
CA VAL A 143 -3.29 -4.49 2.87
C VAL A 143 -3.35 -5.55 3.97
N PRO A 144 -2.69 -6.72 3.86
CA PRO A 144 -2.76 -7.80 4.85
C PRO A 144 -2.44 -7.38 6.28
N GLY A 145 -1.29 -6.76 6.52
CA GLY A 145 -0.88 -6.29 7.85
C GLY A 145 -1.90 -5.31 8.45
N MET A 146 -2.43 -4.38 7.64
CA MET A 146 -3.44 -3.41 8.07
C MET A 146 -4.74 -4.11 8.49
N VAL A 147 -5.23 -5.05 7.67
CA VAL A 147 -6.47 -5.80 7.95
C VAL A 147 -6.31 -6.67 9.19
N ALA A 148 -5.18 -7.37 9.32
CA ALA A 148 -4.86 -8.22 10.45
C ALA A 148 -4.76 -7.39 11.74
N GLY A 149 -3.96 -6.31 11.72
CA GLY A 149 -3.78 -5.37 12.83
C GLY A 149 -5.10 -4.73 13.27
N MET A 150 -5.90 -4.23 12.33
CA MET A 150 -7.24 -3.68 12.59
C MET A 150 -8.15 -4.73 13.25
N THR A 151 -8.20 -5.94 12.70
CA THR A 151 -9.09 -7.00 13.21
C THR A 151 -8.71 -7.41 14.64
N ARG A 152 -7.41 -7.53 14.92
CA ARG A 152 -6.88 -7.81 16.25
C ARG A 152 -7.09 -6.65 17.22
N HIS A 153 -6.91 -5.41 16.76
CA HIS A 153 -7.20 -4.21 17.54
C HIS A 153 -8.66 -4.17 18.00
N MET A 154 -9.59 -4.35 17.07
CA MET A 154 -11.01 -4.43 17.40
C MET A 154 -11.33 -5.62 18.33
N ARG A 155 -10.54 -6.71 18.30
CA ARG A 155 -10.69 -7.87 19.19
C ARG A 155 -10.26 -7.56 20.61
N SER A 156 -9.10 -6.93 20.74
CA SER A 156 -8.57 -6.43 22.01
C SER A 156 -9.59 -5.50 22.69
N LEU A 157 -10.13 -4.53 21.95
CA LEU A 157 -11.12 -3.58 22.46
C LEU A 157 -12.41 -4.28 22.93
N ARG A 158 -13.04 -5.11 22.09
CA ARG A 158 -14.33 -5.73 22.43
C ARG A 158 -14.24 -6.80 23.54
N LEU A 159 -13.06 -7.37 23.74
CA LEU A 159 -12.81 -8.36 24.80
C LEU A 159 -12.14 -7.76 26.03
N LEU A 160 -11.69 -6.50 25.98
CA LEU A 160 -10.92 -5.83 27.04
C LEU A 160 -9.65 -6.64 27.44
N LYS A 161 -8.94 -7.20 26.46
CA LYS A 161 -7.77 -8.06 26.66
C LYS A 161 -6.51 -7.47 26.02
N ARG A 162 -5.34 -7.81 26.57
CA ARG A 162 -4.06 -7.50 25.94
C ARG A 162 -3.91 -8.29 24.63
N ASP A 163 -3.23 -7.68 23.67
CA ASP A 163 -2.96 -8.28 22.36
C ASP A 163 -1.58 -8.97 22.28
N TYR A 164 -0.67 -8.65 23.19
CA TYR A 164 0.69 -9.21 23.27
C TYR A 164 1.57 -8.91 22.05
N GLY A 165 1.49 -7.69 21.52
CA GLY A 165 2.47 -7.14 20.56
C GLY A 165 2.20 -7.48 19.09
N TRP A 166 1.06 -8.08 18.75
CA TRP A 166 0.73 -8.41 17.36
C TRP A 166 0.31 -7.17 16.56
N ILE A 167 -0.55 -6.33 17.12
CA ILE A 167 -1.10 -5.15 16.44
C ILE A 167 0.03 -4.24 15.96
N HIS A 168 1.06 -4.02 16.78
CA HIS A 168 2.17 -3.14 16.43
C HIS A 168 2.95 -3.70 15.23
N THR A 169 3.42 -4.94 15.31
CA THR A 169 4.16 -5.61 14.23
C THR A 169 3.37 -5.65 12.91
N LEU A 170 2.06 -5.90 12.97
CA LEU A 170 1.24 -5.98 11.75
C LEU A 170 0.97 -4.60 11.11
N LEU A 171 0.88 -3.54 11.92
CA LEU A 171 0.76 -2.18 11.41
C LEU A 171 2.11 -1.64 10.92
N GLU A 172 3.21 -2.06 11.54
CA GLU A 172 4.59 -1.81 11.10
C GLU A 172 4.83 -2.41 9.71
N GLU A 173 4.52 -3.69 9.52
CA GLU A 173 4.56 -4.36 8.21
C GLU A 173 3.76 -3.59 7.15
N ALA A 174 2.50 -3.24 7.46
CA ALA A 174 1.66 -2.50 6.52
C ALA A 174 2.22 -1.10 6.16
N GLU A 175 2.89 -0.45 7.11
CA GLU A 175 3.57 0.82 6.84
C GLU A 175 4.84 0.61 6.00
N ASN A 176 5.61 -0.43 6.29
CA ASN A 176 6.82 -0.78 5.57
C ASN A 176 6.54 -1.00 4.06
N GLU A 177 5.53 -1.81 3.74
CA GLU A 177 5.04 -2.01 2.37
C GLU A 177 4.57 -0.71 1.71
N ARG A 178 3.92 0.18 2.48
CA ARG A 178 3.53 1.51 2.00
C ARG A 178 4.76 2.37 1.69
N MET A 179 5.85 2.21 2.42
CA MET A 179 7.11 2.90 2.16
C MET A 179 7.84 2.34 0.94
N HIS A 180 7.70 1.04 0.63
CA HIS A 180 8.11 0.47 -0.66
C HIS A 180 7.39 1.20 -1.81
N LEU A 181 6.06 1.24 -1.75
CA LEU A 181 5.22 1.93 -2.73
C LEU A 181 5.65 3.38 -2.93
N LEU A 182 5.71 4.17 -1.86
CA LEU A 182 6.02 5.60 -1.94
C LEU A 182 7.44 5.87 -2.46
N THR A 183 8.37 4.97 -2.18
CA THR A 183 9.74 5.02 -2.71
C THR A 183 9.75 4.83 -4.22
N PHE A 184 9.16 3.74 -4.74
CA PHE A 184 9.16 3.47 -6.18
C PHE A 184 8.26 4.42 -6.98
N MET A 185 7.29 5.06 -6.33
CA MET A 185 6.52 6.18 -6.90
C MET A 185 7.37 7.42 -7.18
N LYS A 186 8.57 7.56 -6.58
CA LYS A 186 9.52 8.62 -6.98
C LYS A 186 10.21 8.32 -8.31
N LEU A 187 10.23 7.05 -8.73
CA LEU A 187 10.78 6.60 -10.01
C LEU A 187 9.69 6.44 -11.08
N LYS A 188 8.42 6.41 -10.67
CA LYS A 188 7.27 6.18 -11.54
C LYS A 188 6.12 7.12 -11.23
N ASN A 189 5.58 7.76 -12.26
CA ASN A 189 4.26 8.41 -12.18
C ASN A 189 3.17 7.53 -12.87
N PRO A 190 2.30 6.83 -12.11
CA PRO A 190 1.27 5.99 -12.71
C PRO A 190 0.13 6.82 -13.29
N GLY A 191 -0.30 6.48 -14.50
CA GLY A 191 -1.44 7.09 -15.18
C GLY A 191 -2.80 6.66 -14.60
N ALA A 192 -3.88 7.30 -15.08
CA ALA A 192 -5.24 7.11 -14.56
C ALA A 192 -5.74 5.65 -14.63
N LEU A 193 -5.47 4.94 -15.73
CA LEU A 193 -5.86 3.54 -15.87
C LEU A 193 -5.21 2.64 -14.80
N PHE A 194 -3.92 2.81 -14.56
CA PHE A 194 -3.20 2.06 -13.52
C PHE A 194 -3.81 2.31 -12.14
N ARG A 195 -4.08 3.58 -11.81
CA ARG A 195 -4.71 3.96 -10.53
C ARG A 195 -6.11 3.38 -10.38
N LEU A 196 -6.89 3.32 -11.46
CA LEU A 196 -8.21 2.67 -11.46
C LEU A 196 -8.09 1.16 -11.21
N THR A 197 -7.11 0.49 -11.81
CA THR A 197 -6.85 -0.93 -11.54
C THR A 197 -6.45 -1.15 -10.09
N VAL A 198 -5.59 -0.31 -9.51
CA VAL A 198 -5.25 -0.38 -8.07
C VAL A 198 -6.51 -0.25 -7.21
N LEU A 199 -7.37 0.75 -7.47
CA LEU A 199 -8.62 0.95 -6.72
C LEU A 199 -9.53 -0.29 -6.80
N PHE A 200 -9.70 -0.85 -8.00
CA PHE A 200 -10.49 -2.06 -8.20
C PHE A 200 -9.89 -3.25 -7.44
N THR A 201 -8.59 -3.48 -7.59
CA THR A 201 -7.88 -4.60 -6.95
C THR A 201 -7.94 -4.49 -5.44
N GLN A 202 -7.69 -3.30 -4.86
CA GLN A 202 -7.83 -3.08 -3.42
C GLN A 202 -9.27 -3.31 -2.96
N GLY A 203 -10.27 -2.82 -3.71
CA GLY A 203 -11.68 -3.05 -3.41
C GLY A 203 -12.04 -4.53 -3.31
N VAL A 204 -11.53 -5.37 -4.21
CA VAL A 204 -11.75 -6.83 -4.16
C VAL A 204 -10.91 -7.49 -3.07
N PHE A 205 -9.60 -7.22 -3.07
CA PHE A 205 -8.63 -7.92 -2.22
C PHE A 205 -8.80 -7.61 -0.74
N PHE A 206 -9.05 -6.35 -0.38
CA PHE A 206 -9.32 -5.95 1.01
C PHE A 206 -10.50 -6.74 1.58
N ASN A 207 -11.63 -6.76 0.87
CA ASN A 207 -12.84 -7.43 1.34
C ASN A 207 -12.65 -8.95 1.41
N ALA A 208 -12.03 -9.55 0.40
CA ALA A 208 -11.74 -10.98 0.40
C ALA A 208 -10.79 -11.37 1.53
N TYR A 209 -9.67 -10.66 1.69
CA TYR A 209 -8.69 -10.93 2.74
C TYR A 209 -9.28 -10.73 4.13
N PHE A 210 -10.07 -9.67 4.35
CA PHE A 210 -10.78 -9.44 5.61
C PHE A 210 -11.70 -10.60 5.99
N LEU A 211 -12.54 -11.06 5.06
CA LEU A 211 -13.41 -12.21 5.29
C LEU A 211 -12.61 -13.48 5.58
N CYS A 212 -11.54 -13.73 4.83
CA CYS A 212 -10.64 -14.86 5.08
C CYS A 212 -9.96 -14.77 6.45
N TYR A 213 -9.52 -13.58 6.87
CA TYR A 213 -8.84 -13.38 8.15
C TYR A 213 -9.79 -13.61 9.33
N LEU A 214 -11.08 -13.26 9.21
CA LEU A 214 -12.10 -13.61 10.19
C LEU A 214 -12.31 -15.12 10.32
N LEU A 215 -12.15 -15.87 9.22
CA LEU A 215 -12.36 -17.32 9.18
C LEU A 215 -11.13 -18.11 9.64
N SER A 216 -9.94 -17.73 9.17
CA SER A 216 -8.69 -18.45 9.46
C SER A 216 -7.48 -17.50 9.40
N PRO A 217 -7.15 -16.81 10.51
CA PRO A 217 -5.96 -15.96 10.61
C PRO A 217 -4.66 -16.71 10.26
N MET A 218 -4.54 -17.96 10.71
CA MET A 218 -3.36 -18.79 10.46
C MET A 218 -3.16 -19.07 8.96
N THR A 219 -4.24 -19.31 8.21
CA THR A 219 -4.16 -19.47 6.75
C THR A 219 -3.77 -18.17 6.06
N CYS A 220 -4.29 -17.03 6.53
CA CYS A 220 -3.97 -15.72 5.98
C CYS A 220 -2.50 -15.32 6.22
N HIS A 221 -1.97 -15.53 7.43
CA HIS A 221 -0.54 -15.34 7.69
C HIS A 221 0.30 -16.29 6.83
N ARG A 222 -0.12 -17.55 6.67
CA ARG A 222 0.62 -18.46 5.80
C ARG A 222 0.61 -18.03 4.33
N PHE A 223 -0.51 -17.49 3.87
CA PHE A 223 -0.64 -16.93 2.52
C PHE A 223 0.32 -15.75 2.32
N VAL A 224 0.42 -14.82 3.28
CA VAL A 224 1.40 -13.72 3.25
C VAL A 224 2.83 -14.26 3.24
N GLY A 225 3.17 -15.22 4.11
CA GLY A 225 4.51 -15.83 4.10
C GLY A 225 4.93 -16.39 2.73
N TYR A 226 4.02 -17.04 2.00
CA TYR A 226 4.29 -17.50 0.63
C TYR A 226 4.29 -16.38 -0.44
N LEU A 227 3.54 -15.29 -0.23
CA LEU A 227 3.66 -14.09 -1.06
C LEU A 227 5.05 -13.49 -0.92
N GLU A 228 5.57 -13.40 0.30
CA GLU A 228 6.87 -12.78 0.52
C GLU A 228 8.04 -13.67 0.10
N GLU A 229 7.89 -15.01 0.12
CA GLU A 229 8.81 -15.88 -0.62
C GLU A 229 8.90 -15.49 -2.11
N SER A 230 7.75 -15.20 -2.72
CA SER A 230 7.67 -14.74 -4.12
C SER A 230 8.25 -13.33 -4.30
N ALA A 231 8.10 -12.45 -3.32
CA ALA A 231 8.66 -11.09 -3.33
C ALA A 231 10.19 -11.13 -3.23
N VAL A 232 10.76 -11.86 -2.26
CA VAL A 232 12.22 -12.08 -2.14
C VAL A 232 12.81 -12.65 -3.42
N HIS A 233 12.13 -13.61 -4.06
CA HIS A 233 12.54 -14.12 -5.37
C HIS A 233 12.55 -13.03 -6.45
N THR A 234 11.44 -12.29 -6.58
CA THR A 234 11.28 -11.24 -7.59
C THR A 234 12.31 -10.12 -7.40
N TYR A 235 12.58 -9.67 -6.18
CA TYR A 235 13.61 -8.66 -5.92
C TYR A 235 15.03 -9.18 -6.12
N THR A 236 15.30 -10.46 -5.85
CA THR A 236 16.58 -11.07 -6.21
C THR A 236 16.81 -11.05 -7.73
N LEU A 237 15.78 -11.36 -8.51
CA LEU A 237 15.86 -11.25 -9.98
C LEU A 237 16.02 -9.80 -10.45
N CYS A 238 15.36 -8.84 -9.78
CA CYS A 238 15.53 -7.43 -10.06
C CYS A 238 16.98 -6.98 -9.83
N LEU A 239 17.60 -7.36 -8.69
CA LEU A 239 19.01 -7.08 -8.41
C LEU A 239 19.94 -7.68 -9.49
N ASN A 240 19.68 -8.92 -9.91
CA ASN A 240 20.43 -9.55 -10.99
C ASN A 240 20.28 -8.78 -12.32
N ASP A 241 19.10 -8.22 -12.58
CA ASP A 241 18.81 -7.38 -13.74
C ASP A 241 19.49 -6.01 -13.70
N ILE A 242 19.74 -5.47 -12.50
CA ILE A 242 20.53 -4.25 -12.30
C ILE A 242 22.02 -4.55 -12.56
N GLU A 243 22.52 -5.72 -12.21
CA GLU A 243 23.94 -6.04 -12.43
C GLU A 243 24.22 -6.46 -13.88
N HIS A 244 23.34 -7.29 -14.44
CA HIS A 244 23.60 -8.00 -15.70
C HIS A 244 22.61 -7.65 -16.82
N GLY A 245 21.44 -7.13 -16.47
CA GLY A 245 20.29 -6.98 -17.37
C GLY A 245 20.16 -5.61 -18.03
N ARG A 246 18.91 -5.20 -18.24
CA ARG A 246 18.56 -4.00 -19.02
C ARG A 246 18.44 -2.73 -18.17
N ILE A 247 18.45 -2.87 -16.85
CA ILE A 247 18.26 -1.76 -15.89
C ILE A 247 19.55 -1.42 -15.13
N LYS A 248 20.70 -1.56 -15.80
CA LYS A 248 22.02 -1.31 -15.19
C LYS A 248 22.21 0.09 -14.63
N HIS A 249 21.50 1.07 -15.18
CA HIS A 249 21.55 2.45 -14.68
C HIS A 249 21.03 2.59 -13.24
N TRP A 250 20.21 1.66 -12.73
CA TRP A 250 19.81 1.66 -11.32
C TRP A 250 20.97 1.39 -10.35
N GLY A 251 22.07 0.80 -10.84
CA GLY A 251 23.30 0.62 -10.06
C GLY A 251 24.11 1.90 -9.86
N THR A 252 23.76 2.98 -10.55
CA THR A 252 24.43 4.29 -10.42
C THR A 252 23.46 5.45 -10.18
N GLN A 253 22.17 5.27 -10.46
CA GLN A 253 21.12 6.24 -10.18
C GLN A 253 20.96 6.41 -8.66
N ALA A 254 20.98 7.66 -8.20
CA ALA A 254 20.81 7.98 -6.79
C ALA A 254 19.47 7.49 -6.25
N ALA A 255 19.49 6.93 -5.04
CA ALA A 255 18.30 6.55 -4.30
C ALA A 255 17.41 7.78 -4.00
N PRO A 256 16.08 7.67 -4.08
CA PRO A 256 15.17 8.73 -3.63
C PRO A 256 15.40 9.11 -2.17
N ASP A 257 15.25 10.39 -1.82
CA ASP A 257 15.52 10.88 -0.46
C ASP A 257 14.61 10.24 0.61
N ILE A 258 13.37 9.91 0.24
CA ILE A 258 12.46 9.17 1.12
C ILE A 258 13.03 7.80 1.52
N ALA A 259 13.70 7.12 0.58
CA ALA A 259 14.31 5.82 0.81
C ALA A 259 15.58 5.96 1.66
N LYS A 260 16.43 6.94 1.32
CA LYS A 260 17.64 7.23 2.11
C LYS A 260 17.30 7.54 3.56
N PHE A 261 16.23 8.31 3.78
CA PHE A 261 15.75 8.60 5.11
C PHE A 261 15.23 7.35 5.81
N TYR A 262 14.30 6.63 5.19
CA TYR A 262 13.63 5.47 5.78
C TYR A 262 14.64 4.36 6.09
N TRP A 263 15.39 3.86 5.12
CA TRP A 263 16.38 2.80 5.38
C TRP A 263 17.72 3.29 5.93
N ARG A 264 17.83 4.59 6.27
CA ARG A 264 19.09 5.25 6.72
C ARG A 264 20.28 4.96 5.81
N LEU A 265 20.04 4.96 4.50
CA LEU A 265 21.06 4.68 3.51
C LEU A 265 22.08 5.84 3.43
N GLY A 266 23.30 5.51 3.03
CA GLY A 266 24.36 6.51 2.84
C GLY A 266 24.01 7.57 1.79
N GLU A 267 24.70 8.71 1.85
CA GLU A 267 24.47 9.85 0.95
C GLU A 267 24.59 9.47 -0.55
N HIS A 268 25.50 8.53 -0.86
CA HIS A 268 25.76 8.03 -2.21
C HIS A 268 24.99 6.75 -2.55
N ALA A 269 23.99 6.36 -1.74
CA ALA A 269 23.17 5.19 -2.02
C ALA A 269 22.41 5.32 -3.34
N THR A 270 22.26 4.17 -3.99
CA THR A 270 21.70 4.00 -5.33
C THR A 270 20.35 3.28 -5.27
N VAL A 271 19.62 3.25 -6.39
CA VAL A 271 18.38 2.46 -6.49
C VAL A 271 18.64 0.97 -6.24
N LYS A 272 19.83 0.45 -6.57
CA LYS A 272 20.23 -0.91 -6.21
C LYS A 272 20.19 -1.15 -4.70
N ASP A 273 20.71 -0.21 -3.91
CA ASP A 273 20.75 -0.31 -2.45
C ASP A 273 19.33 -0.29 -1.85
N VAL A 274 18.44 0.51 -2.45
CA VAL A 274 17.01 0.52 -2.10
C VAL A 274 16.38 -0.84 -2.38
N VAL A 275 16.59 -1.40 -3.58
CA VAL A 275 16.04 -2.72 -3.95
C VAL A 275 16.58 -3.83 -3.02
N ALA A 276 17.83 -3.72 -2.58
CA ALA A 276 18.42 -4.66 -1.62
C ALA A 276 17.77 -4.54 -0.22
N ALA A 277 17.52 -3.32 0.25
CA ALA A 277 16.85 -3.07 1.53
C ALA A 277 15.41 -3.59 1.52
N VAL A 278 14.64 -3.26 0.48
CA VAL A 278 13.26 -3.77 0.29
C VAL A 278 13.24 -5.29 0.29
N ARG A 279 14.16 -5.95 -0.44
CA ARG A 279 14.27 -7.43 -0.41
C ARG A 279 14.48 -7.99 0.99
N ALA A 280 15.19 -7.28 1.85
CA ALA A 280 15.43 -7.69 3.24
C ALA A 280 14.18 -7.50 4.11
N ASP A 281 13.41 -6.42 3.90
CA ASP A 281 12.09 -6.26 4.50
C ASP A 281 11.17 -7.43 4.13
N GLU A 282 11.11 -7.78 2.83
CA GLU A 282 10.30 -8.93 2.38
C GLU A 282 10.72 -10.25 3.04
N ALA A 283 12.01 -10.43 3.30
CA ALA A 283 12.50 -11.63 3.99
C ALA A 283 12.09 -11.65 5.47
N ASP A 284 12.06 -10.49 6.13
CA ASP A 284 11.56 -10.36 7.51
C ASP A 284 10.04 -10.60 7.57
N HIS A 285 9.28 -10.02 6.64
CA HIS A 285 7.84 -10.24 6.51
C HIS A 285 7.51 -11.71 6.23
N ARG A 286 8.28 -12.37 5.35
CA ARG A 286 8.19 -13.81 5.06
C ARG A 286 8.33 -14.62 6.35
N ASP A 287 9.43 -14.43 7.07
CA ASP A 287 9.78 -15.24 8.23
C ASP A 287 8.82 -14.98 9.39
N THR A 288 8.49 -13.70 9.62
CA THR A 288 7.49 -13.27 10.59
C THR A 288 6.14 -13.92 10.31
N ASN A 289 5.59 -13.80 9.10
CA ASN A 289 4.27 -14.34 8.80
C ASN A 289 4.23 -15.88 8.82
N HIS A 290 5.29 -16.57 8.40
CA HIS A 290 5.37 -18.04 8.55
C HIS A 290 5.34 -18.48 10.01
N ILE A 291 5.99 -17.72 10.89
CA ILE A 291 6.01 -17.98 12.34
C ILE A 291 4.65 -17.63 12.96
N LEU A 292 4.08 -16.45 12.66
CA LEU A 292 2.76 -16.05 13.13
C LEU A 292 1.66 -17.03 12.70
N ALA A 293 1.76 -17.61 11.50
CA ALA A 293 0.85 -18.66 11.02
C ALA A 293 0.88 -19.95 11.88
N SER A 294 1.92 -20.15 12.66
CA SER A 294 2.12 -21.34 13.50
C SER A 294 1.73 -21.13 14.97
N LEU A 295 1.43 -19.88 15.37
CA LEU A 295 1.02 -19.52 16.72
C LEU A 295 -0.49 -19.61 16.89
N LYS A 296 -0.96 -19.89 18.11
CA LYS A 296 -2.37 -19.68 18.47
C LYS A 296 -2.65 -18.19 18.60
N VAL A 297 -3.93 -17.84 18.45
CA VAL A 297 -4.41 -16.45 18.40
C VAL A 297 -4.01 -15.60 19.61
N ASP A 298 -3.92 -16.22 20.80
CA ASP A 298 -3.62 -15.55 22.08
C ASP A 298 -2.18 -15.81 22.59
N GLU A 299 -1.33 -16.46 21.78
CA GLU A 299 0.08 -16.60 22.14
C GLU A 299 0.83 -15.26 21.96
N PRO A 300 1.81 -14.94 22.82
CA PRO A 300 2.61 -13.72 22.65
C PRO A 300 3.34 -13.69 21.30
N ASN A 301 3.41 -12.49 20.69
CA ASN A 301 4.21 -12.30 19.48
C ASN A 301 5.71 -12.36 19.83
N PRO A 302 6.49 -13.31 19.29
CA PRO A 302 7.93 -13.40 19.57
C PRO A 302 8.73 -12.24 19.00
N PHE A 303 8.14 -11.45 18.08
CA PHE A 303 8.75 -10.28 17.45
C PHE A 303 8.32 -8.96 18.07
N ALA A 304 7.61 -8.97 19.20
CA ALA A 304 7.21 -7.75 19.88
C ALA A 304 8.47 -6.96 20.31
N LYS A 305 8.61 -5.74 19.77
CA LYS A 305 9.67 -4.78 20.10
C LYS A 305 9.15 -3.73 21.08
#